data_AF-A0A6C2YTJ5-F1
#
_entry.id   AF-A0A6C2YTJ5-F1
#
_cell.length_a   1.000
_cell.length_b   1.000
_cell.length_c   1.000
_cell.angle_alpha   90.00
_cell.angle_beta   90.00
_cell.angle_gamma   90.00
#
_symmetry.space_group_name_H-M   'P 1'
#
loop_
_entity.id
_entity.type
_entity.pdbx_description
1 polymer ?
#
loop_
_entity_poly.entity_id
_entity_poly.type
_entity_poly.pdbx_seq_one_letter_code
_entity_poly.pdbx_strand_id
1 'polypeptide(L)'
;MAIDLFERWFGHSIDKLRDLPNGDGAFAALMIAIPLYERYIIAKLKLEGTATGEAEVQEAVGKDLGLEDWQRRIFWQMFRVGFMHQAMVMDGKTKWMVSHVFGDVPEFKSIAGVNYICFDPWKFTDRVLSKYRADHRLITASESFPLASIFAFPAGTIPGV
;
A
#
# COMPACT_ATOMS: atom_id res chain seq x y z
N MET A 1 -5.21 21.37 -1.48
CA MET A 1 -3.94 21.30 -2.23
C MET A 1 -3.23 19.95 -2.10
N ALA A 2 -2.75 19.53 -0.92
CA ALA A 2 -2.05 18.24 -0.78
C ALA A 2 -2.95 17.03 -1.03
N ILE A 3 -4.17 17.05 -0.51
CA ILE A 3 -5.17 15.99 -0.76
C ILE A 3 -5.57 15.95 -2.24
N ASP A 4 -5.76 17.09 -2.90
CA ASP A 4 -6.12 17.12 -4.33
C ASP A 4 -5.01 16.50 -5.19
N LEU A 5 -3.74 16.76 -4.87
CA LEU A 5 -2.62 16.08 -5.51
C LEU A 5 -2.60 14.60 -5.19
N PHE A 6 -2.84 14.20 -3.94
CA PHE A 6 -2.89 12.79 -3.55
C PHE A 6 -3.97 12.01 -4.31
N GLU A 7 -5.18 12.57 -4.43
CA GLU A 7 -6.27 11.96 -5.22
C GLU A 7 -5.89 11.88 -6.70
N ARG A 8 -5.23 12.90 -7.26
CA ARG A 8 -4.77 12.86 -8.66
C ARG A 8 -3.64 11.85 -8.90
N TRP A 9 -2.70 11.71 -7.97
CA TRP A 9 -1.59 10.76 -8.07
C TRP A 9 -2.07 9.31 -7.90
N PHE A 10 -2.92 9.06 -6.90
CA PHE A 10 -3.23 7.72 -6.45
C PHE A 10 -4.72 7.41 -6.50
N GLY A 11 -5.55 8.23 -5.86
CA GLY A 11 -7.00 7.95 -5.70
C GLY A 11 -7.70 7.67 -7.03
N HIS A 12 -7.74 8.65 -7.93
CA HIS A 12 -8.39 8.54 -9.23
C HIS A 12 -7.77 7.43 -10.10
N SER A 13 -6.44 7.26 -10.05
CA SER A 13 -5.74 6.20 -10.79
C SER A 13 -6.17 4.82 -10.33
N ILE A 14 -6.23 4.61 -9.01
CA ILE A 14 -6.69 3.36 -8.38
C ILE A 14 -8.17 3.12 -8.70
N ASP A 15 -9.01 4.15 -8.64
CA ASP A 15 -10.42 4.03 -9.00
C ASP A 15 -10.58 3.54 -10.45
N LYS A 16 -9.74 4.02 -11.38
CA LYS A 16 -9.73 3.53 -12.76
C LYS A 16 -9.24 2.10 -12.92
N LEU A 17 -8.36 1.61 -12.05
CA LEU A 17 -7.97 0.20 -12.06
C LEU A 17 -9.14 -0.72 -11.69
N ARG A 18 -10.13 -0.23 -10.94
CA ARG A 18 -11.35 -1.01 -10.59
C ARG A 18 -12.26 -1.25 -11.80
N ASP A 19 -12.20 -0.37 -12.80
CA ASP A 19 -13.00 -0.49 -14.03
C ASP A 19 -12.52 -1.65 -14.91
N LEU A 20 -11.34 -2.23 -14.64
CA LEU A 20 -10.80 -3.37 -15.40
C LEU A 20 -11.59 -4.66 -15.12
N PRO A 21 -11.86 -5.48 -16.15
CA PRO A 21 -12.62 -6.72 -16.00
C PRO A 21 -11.89 -7.74 -15.11
N ASN A 22 -12.63 -8.73 -14.61
CA ASN A 22 -12.11 -9.88 -13.83
C ASN A 22 -11.32 -9.52 -12.56
N GLY A 23 -11.28 -8.26 -12.15
CA GLY A 23 -10.45 -7.81 -11.04
C GLY A 23 -8.96 -7.64 -11.40
N ASP A 24 -8.62 -7.54 -12.70
CA ASP A 24 -7.23 -7.47 -13.18
C ASP A 24 -6.45 -6.27 -12.60
N GLY A 25 -7.14 -5.21 -12.18
CA GLY A 25 -6.54 -4.06 -11.52
C GLY A 25 -6.10 -4.27 -10.07
N ALA A 26 -6.50 -5.37 -9.42
CA ALA A 26 -6.32 -5.56 -7.98
C ALA A 26 -4.84 -5.58 -7.56
N PHE A 27 -3.99 -6.25 -8.34
CA PHE A 27 -2.55 -6.32 -8.04
C PHE A 27 -1.84 -5.01 -8.34
N ALA A 28 -2.22 -4.31 -9.41
CA ALA A 28 -1.67 -2.98 -9.69
C ALA A 28 -2.04 -1.99 -8.57
N ALA A 29 -3.28 -2.02 -8.08
CA ALA A 29 -3.71 -1.22 -6.94
C ALA A 29 -2.93 -1.58 -5.67
N LEU A 30 -2.71 -2.87 -5.40
CA LEU A 30 -1.91 -3.32 -4.26
C LEU A 30 -0.43 -2.88 -4.36
N MET A 31 0.17 -2.94 -5.54
CA MET A 31 1.53 -2.45 -5.80
C MET A 31 1.67 -0.95 -5.54
N ILE A 32 0.61 -0.17 -5.72
CA ILE A 32 0.55 1.24 -5.35
C ILE A 32 0.31 1.39 -3.84
N ALA A 33 -0.59 0.60 -3.27
CA ALA A 33 -1.02 0.70 -1.88
C ALA A 33 0.09 0.34 -0.87
N ILE A 34 0.92 -0.67 -1.14
CA ILE A 34 1.97 -1.12 -0.20
C ILE A 34 3.01 -0.02 0.12
N PRO A 35 3.65 0.64 -0.86
CA PRO A 35 4.56 1.76 -0.55
C PRO A 35 3.84 2.96 0.08
N LEU A 36 2.57 3.20 -0.26
CA LEU A 36 1.76 4.21 0.43
C LEU A 36 1.50 3.84 1.88
N TYR A 37 1.27 2.57 2.18
CA TYR A 37 1.10 2.09 3.55
C TYR A 37 2.37 2.27 4.38
N GLU A 38 3.53 1.89 3.84
CA GLU A 38 4.84 2.14 4.49
C GLU A 38 5.03 3.64 4.75
N ARG A 39 4.73 4.48 3.75
CA ARG A 39 4.80 5.94 3.89
C ARG A 39 3.84 6.46 4.97
N TYR A 40 2.63 5.90 5.08
CA TYR A 40 1.66 6.25 6.12
C TYR A 40 2.22 5.94 7.52
N ILE A 41 2.79 4.75 7.72
CA ILE A 41 3.37 4.36 9.01
C ILE A 41 4.49 5.33 9.41
N ILE A 42 5.41 5.63 8.49
CA ILE A 42 6.50 6.58 8.74
C ILE A 42 5.95 7.97 9.06
N ALA A 43 4.98 8.46 8.27
CA ALA A 43 4.36 9.77 8.48
C ALA A 43 3.68 9.86 9.86
N LYS A 44 2.95 8.81 10.26
CA LYS A 44 2.31 8.72 11.57
C LYS A 44 3.34 8.81 12.70
N LEU A 45 4.40 8.01 12.64
CA LEU A 45 5.48 8.03 13.64
C LEU A 45 6.12 9.43 13.76
N LYS A 46 6.37 10.10 12.63
CA LYS A 46 6.89 11.48 12.63
C LYS A 46 5.96 12.47 13.30
N LEU A 47 4.67 12.42 12.99
CA LEU A 47 3.66 13.29 13.59
C LEU A 47 3.48 13.03 15.09
N GLU A 48 3.73 11.80 15.54
CA GLU A 48 3.74 11.40 16.94
C GLU A 48 5.06 11.72 17.65
N GLY A 49 6.07 12.27 16.95
CA GLY A 49 7.40 12.54 17.50
C GLY A 49 8.23 11.29 17.83
N THR A 50 7.85 10.14 17.27
CA THR A 50 8.53 8.85 17.46
C THR A 50 9.66 8.67 16.45
N ALA A 51 10.70 7.93 16.84
CA ALA A 51 11.77 7.55 15.92
C ALA A 51 11.22 6.75 14.73
N THR A 52 11.80 6.95 13.56
CA THR A 52 11.41 6.29 12.30
C THR A 52 12.49 5.34 11.81
N GLY A 53 13.20 4.69 12.75
CA GLY A 53 14.14 3.64 12.41
C GLY A 53 13.41 2.39 11.92
N GLU A 54 14.18 1.44 11.38
CA GLU A 54 13.62 0.22 10.83
C GLU A 54 12.82 -0.57 11.87
N ALA A 55 13.33 -0.68 13.10
CA ALA A 55 12.68 -1.42 14.17
C ALA A 55 11.31 -0.80 14.54
N GLU A 56 11.24 0.53 14.66
CA GLU A 56 10.02 1.25 15.02
C GLU A 56 8.98 1.18 13.91
N VAL A 57 9.39 1.32 12.64
CA VAL A 57 8.49 1.16 11.49
C VAL A 57 7.93 -0.26 11.47
N GLN A 58 8.78 -1.27 11.62
CA GLN A 58 8.31 -2.64 11.63
C GLN A 58 7.38 -2.90 12.84
N GLU A 59 7.67 -2.39 14.04
CA GLU A 59 6.78 -2.53 15.20
C GLU A 59 5.40 -1.89 14.93
N ALA A 60 5.39 -0.67 14.39
CA ALA A 60 4.18 0.04 14.05
C ALA A 60 3.35 -0.69 12.98
N VAL A 61 3.99 -1.31 11.98
CA VAL A 61 3.33 -2.17 10.99
C VAL A 61 2.66 -3.36 11.67
N GLY A 62 3.37 -4.06 12.56
CA GLY A 62 2.82 -5.21 13.29
C GLY A 62 1.59 -4.82 14.10
N LYS A 63 1.65 -3.68 14.80
CA LYS A 63 0.54 -3.16 15.60
C LYS A 63 -0.65 -2.72 14.74
N ASP A 64 -0.44 -2.02 13.64
CA ASP A 64 -1.55 -1.53 12.78
C ASP A 64 -2.26 -2.67 12.04
N LEU A 65 -1.52 -3.71 11.64
CA LEU A 65 -2.07 -4.89 10.96
C LEU A 65 -2.53 -6.00 11.92
N GLY A 66 -2.26 -5.88 13.23
CA GLY A 66 -2.57 -6.93 14.21
C GLY A 66 -1.76 -8.21 14.00
N LEU A 67 -0.51 -8.10 13.54
CA LEU A 67 0.36 -9.22 13.24
C LEU A 67 1.40 -9.47 14.34
N GLU A 68 1.67 -10.73 14.62
CA GLU A 68 2.86 -11.14 15.36
C GLU A 68 4.14 -10.85 14.57
N ASP A 69 5.28 -10.79 15.26
CA ASP A 69 6.57 -10.44 14.65
C ASP A 69 6.94 -11.34 13.46
N TRP A 70 6.75 -12.66 13.58
CA TRP A 70 7.06 -13.59 12.49
C TRP A 70 6.09 -13.43 11.30
N GLN A 71 4.81 -13.16 11.56
CA GLN A 71 3.80 -12.92 10.52
C GLN A 71 4.11 -11.66 9.74
N ARG A 72 4.40 -10.57 10.48
CA ARG A 72 4.83 -9.30 9.92
C ARG A 72 6.05 -9.48 9.01
N ARG A 73 7.08 -10.20 9.45
CA ARG A 73 8.29 -10.44 8.65
C ARG A 73 7.96 -11.15 7.33
N ILE A 74 7.11 -12.17 7.35
CA ILE A 74 6.69 -12.88 6.13
C ILE A 74 5.88 -11.95 5.23
N PHE A 75 4.90 -11.21 5.76
CA PHE A 75 4.08 -10.27 5.00
C PHE A 75 4.96 -9.21 4.31
N TRP A 76 5.87 -8.60 5.06
CA TRP A 76 6.74 -7.54 4.55
C TRP A 76 7.69 -8.05 3.47
N GLN A 77 8.31 -9.22 3.69
CA GLN A 77 9.19 -9.83 2.70
C GLN A 77 8.45 -10.25 1.42
N MET A 78 7.24 -10.80 1.57
CA MET A 78 6.45 -11.28 0.43
C MET A 78 5.93 -10.14 -0.43
N PHE A 79 5.25 -9.17 0.18
CA PHE A 79 4.51 -8.13 -0.53
C PHE A 79 5.35 -6.87 -0.75
N ARG A 80 5.93 -6.30 0.31
CA ARG A 80 6.73 -5.06 0.20
C ARG A 80 8.00 -5.33 -0.59
N VAL A 81 8.84 -6.25 -0.15
CA VAL A 81 10.11 -6.52 -0.85
C VAL A 81 9.86 -7.10 -2.24
N GLY A 82 8.94 -8.07 -2.36
CA GLY A 82 8.57 -8.64 -3.66
C GLY A 82 8.10 -7.58 -4.66
N PHE A 83 7.00 -6.88 -4.39
CA PHE A 83 6.46 -5.92 -5.36
C PHE A 83 7.38 -4.75 -5.64
N MET A 84 8.04 -4.19 -4.62
CA MET A 84 8.84 -2.99 -4.81
C MET A 84 10.18 -3.26 -5.52
N HIS A 85 10.76 -4.46 -5.39
CA HIS A 85 12.06 -4.76 -5.98
C HIS A 85 12.00 -5.72 -7.17
N GLN A 86 10.96 -6.54 -7.28
CA GLN A 86 10.84 -7.60 -8.30
C GLN A 86 9.56 -7.51 -9.12
N ALA A 87 8.68 -6.54 -8.84
CA ALA A 87 7.35 -6.40 -9.45
C ALA A 87 6.46 -7.65 -9.32
N MET A 88 6.82 -8.58 -8.44
CA MET A 88 6.17 -9.86 -8.21
C MET A 88 6.27 -10.21 -6.72
N VAL A 89 5.27 -10.89 -6.16
CA VAL A 89 5.37 -11.38 -4.79
C VAL A 89 6.46 -12.43 -4.64
N MET A 90 7.17 -12.43 -3.52
CA MET A 90 8.17 -13.45 -3.23
C MET A 90 7.48 -14.78 -2.91
N ASP A 91 7.85 -15.84 -3.61
CA ASP A 91 7.35 -17.18 -3.30
C ASP A 91 8.15 -17.82 -2.14
N GLY A 92 7.51 -18.70 -1.37
CA GLY A 92 8.13 -19.36 -0.23
C GLY A 92 7.28 -20.46 0.38
N LYS A 93 7.59 -20.80 1.64
CA LYS A 93 6.85 -21.82 2.42
C LYS A 93 5.41 -21.39 2.71
N THR A 94 5.22 -20.10 2.98
CA THR A 94 3.91 -19.48 3.09
C THR A 94 3.49 -19.01 1.70
N LYS A 95 2.29 -19.38 1.28
CA LYS A 95 1.67 -18.94 0.03
C LYS A 95 0.76 -17.74 0.32
N TRP A 96 0.13 -17.21 -0.72
CA TRP A 96 -0.85 -16.14 -0.60
C TRP A 96 -2.17 -16.58 -1.22
N MET A 97 -3.26 -16.07 -0.68
CA MET A 97 -4.61 -16.31 -1.18
C MET A 97 -5.39 -15.01 -1.07
N VAL A 98 -5.53 -14.30 -2.17
CA VAL A 98 -6.27 -13.04 -2.19
C VAL A 98 -7.66 -13.22 -2.77
N SER A 99 -8.66 -12.65 -2.12
CA SER A 99 -10.06 -12.77 -2.53
C SER A 99 -10.94 -11.77 -1.78
N HIS A 100 -12.05 -11.38 -2.39
CA HIS A 100 -13.04 -10.46 -1.82
C HIS A 100 -13.69 -10.95 -0.52
N VAL A 101 -13.61 -12.25 -0.24
CA VAL A 101 -14.16 -12.86 0.97
C VAL A 101 -13.32 -12.57 2.23
N PHE A 102 -12.06 -12.15 2.06
CA PHE A 102 -11.18 -11.85 3.18
C PHE A 102 -11.29 -10.37 3.62
N GLY A 103 -10.67 -10.04 4.76
CA GLY A 103 -10.66 -8.69 5.33
C GLY A 103 -9.68 -7.71 4.67
N ASP A 104 -9.60 -6.51 5.24
CA ASP A 104 -8.69 -5.42 4.84
C ASP A 104 -7.28 -5.57 5.44
N VAL A 105 -7.06 -6.55 6.31
CA VAL A 105 -5.77 -6.88 6.94
C VAL A 105 -5.38 -8.32 6.65
N PRO A 106 -4.07 -8.64 6.58
CA PRO A 106 -3.57 -9.99 6.35
C PRO A 106 -3.91 -10.94 7.50
N GLU A 107 -4.53 -12.08 7.18
CA GLU A 107 -4.78 -13.18 8.10
C GLU A 107 -3.90 -14.38 7.72
N PHE A 108 -3.27 -15.02 8.71
CA PHE A 108 -2.48 -16.23 8.47
C PHE A 108 -3.35 -17.47 8.74
N LYS A 109 -3.53 -18.30 7.71
CA LYS A 109 -4.36 -19.51 7.78
C LYS A 109 -3.59 -20.75 7.33
N SER A 110 -3.89 -21.89 7.94
CA SER A 110 -3.42 -23.19 7.44
C SER A 110 -4.59 -23.90 6.74
N ILE A 111 -4.44 -24.20 5.45
CA ILE A 111 -5.47 -24.83 4.62
C ILE A 111 -4.83 -26.05 3.97
N ALA A 112 -5.36 -27.24 4.27
CA ALA A 112 -4.82 -28.52 3.78
C ALA A 112 -3.30 -28.68 4.01
N GLY A 113 -2.79 -28.21 5.15
CA GLY A 113 -1.36 -28.29 5.50
C GLY A 113 -0.46 -27.24 4.85
N VAL A 114 -1.02 -26.32 4.05
CA VAL A 114 -0.29 -25.19 3.46
C VAL A 114 -0.64 -23.92 4.21
N ASN A 115 0.38 -23.13 4.56
CA ASN A 115 0.19 -21.84 5.21
C ASN A 115 -0.04 -20.75 4.16
N TYR A 116 -1.06 -19.93 4.36
CA TYR A 116 -1.45 -18.83 3.49
C TYR A 116 -1.50 -17.51 4.25
N ILE A 117 -1.11 -16.43 3.57
CA ILE A 117 -1.54 -15.06 3.89
C ILE A 117 -2.80 -14.77 3.08
N CYS A 118 -3.89 -14.45 3.77
CA CYS A 118 -5.19 -14.19 3.18
C CYS A 118 -5.66 -12.77 3.44
N PHE A 119 -6.01 -12.01 2.40
CA PHE A 119 -6.65 -10.69 2.50
C PHE A 119 -7.29 -10.29 1.16
N ASP A 120 -8.10 -9.25 1.19
CA ASP A 120 -8.64 -8.61 -0.01
C ASP A 120 -7.74 -7.42 -0.41
N PRO A 121 -7.11 -7.44 -1.61
CA PRO A 121 -6.25 -6.37 -2.09
C PRO A 121 -6.97 -5.02 -2.22
N TRP A 122 -8.24 -5.04 -2.59
CA TRP A 122 -9.04 -3.83 -2.71
C TRP A 122 -9.37 -3.24 -1.35
N LYS A 123 -9.81 -4.07 -0.39
CA LYS A 123 -10.10 -3.59 0.97
C LYS A 123 -8.83 -3.07 1.66
N PHE A 124 -7.69 -3.75 1.46
CA PHE A 124 -6.40 -3.25 1.94
C PHE A 124 -6.06 -1.89 1.31
N THR A 125 -6.23 -1.76 0.00
CA THR A 125 -6.01 -0.49 -0.71
C THR A 125 -6.90 0.63 -0.17
N ASP A 126 -8.20 0.36 0.02
CA ASP A 126 -9.15 1.32 0.58
C ASP A 126 -8.82 1.70 2.02
N ARG A 127 -8.37 0.72 2.82
CA ARG A 127 -7.85 0.96 4.17
C ARG A 127 -6.68 1.95 4.13
N VAL A 128 -5.76 1.83 3.18
CA VAL A 128 -4.61 2.74 3.05
C VAL A 128 -5.07 4.13 2.60
N LEU A 129 -5.86 4.22 1.53
CA LEU A 129 -6.35 5.50 1.02
C LEU A 129 -7.20 6.25 2.06
N SER A 130 -8.03 5.54 2.82
CA SER A 130 -8.83 6.14 3.88
C SER A 130 -8.00 6.75 5.01
N LYS A 131 -6.79 6.24 5.32
CA LYS A 131 -5.89 6.88 6.30
C LYS A 131 -5.50 8.28 5.85
N TYR A 132 -5.09 8.41 4.59
CA TYR A 132 -4.70 9.70 4.02
C TYR A 132 -5.87 10.67 3.89
N ARG A 133 -7.05 10.18 3.52
CA ARG A 133 -8.29 10.99 3.45
C ARG A 133 -8.78 11.42 4.83
N ALA A 134 -8.55 10.62 5.88
CA ALA A 134 -8.94 10.96 7.24
C ALA A 134 -7.99 11.98 7.89
N ASP A 135 -6.69 11.96 7.56
CA ASP A 135 -5.72 12.93 8.06
C ASP A 135 -4.74 13.36 6.96
N HIS A 136 -5.03 14.49 6.33
CA HIS A 136 -4.26 15.00 5.21
C HIS A 136 -2.81 15.38 5.60
N ARG A 137 -2.51 15.57 6.89
CA ARG A 137 -1.14 15.88 7.35
C ARG A 137 -0.17 14.74 7.06
N LEU A 138 -0.67 13.52 6.95
CA LEU A 138 0.11 12.32 6.60
C LEU A 138 0.76 12.44 5.21
N ILE A 139 0.18 13.20 4.30
CA ILE A 139 0.70 13.38 2.93
C ILE A 139 2.03 14.13 2.96
N THR A 140 2.09 15.19 3.79
CA THR A 140 3.21 16.14 3.84
C THR A 140 4.21 15.84 4.94
N ALA A 141 3.91 14.94 5.89
CA ALA A 141 4.83 14.58 6.98
C ALA A 141 6.13 13.90 6.51
N SER A 142 6.16 13.36 5.28
CA SER A 142 7.39 12.83 4.68
C SER A 142 7.96 13.83 3.65
N GLU A 143 8.85 14.68 4.14
CA GLU A 143 9.45 15.79 3.38
C GLU A 143 10.42 15.33 2.27
N SER A 144 11.02 14.14 2.40
CA SER A 144 12.06 13.66 1.47
C SER A 144 11.55 13.31 0.08
N PHE A 145 10.24 13.10 -0.09
CA PHE A 145 9.63 12.71 -1.36
C PHE A 145 8.25 13.39 -1.49
N PRO A 146 8.19 14.71 -1.74
CA PRO A 146 6.92 15.41 -1.89
C PRO A 146 6.20 14.99 -3.18
N LEU A 147 4.87 15.04 -3.18
CA LEU A 147 4.09 14.86 -4.40
C LEU A 147 4.39 16.01 -5.38
N ALA A 148 4.84 15.67 -6.58
CA ALA A 148 5.05 16.69 -7.61
C ALA A 148 3.71 17.19 -8.18
N SER A 149 3.70 18.40 -8.71
CA SER A 149 2.53 18.93 -9.41
C SER A 149 2.27 18.16 -10.70
N ILE A 150 1.00 17.88 -11.00
CA ILE A 150 0.59 17.24 -12.26
C ILE A 150 -0.03 18.31 -13.16
N PHE A 151 0.54 18.50 -14.36
CA PHE A 151 0.02 19.40 -15.38
C PHE A 151 -0.68 18.57 -16.46
N ALA A 152 -1.92 18.94 -16.80
CA ALA A 152 -2.62 18.31 -17.90
C ALA A 152 -2.11 18.91 -19.21
N PHE A 153 -1.63 18.08 -20.13
CA PHE A 153 -1.40 18.48 -21.51
C PHE A 153 -2.55 17.99 -22.36
N PRO A 154 -3.19 18.86 -23.17
CA PRO A 154 -4.09 18.42 -24.21
C PRO A 154 -3.38 17.38 -25.08
N ALA A 155 -4.06 16.28 -25.38
CA ALA A 155 -3.54 15.30 -26.33
C ALA A 155 -3.22 16.01 -27.66
N GLY A 156 -1.96 15.97 -28.08
CA GLY A 156 -1.48 16.59 -29.33
C GLY A 156 -0.64 17.87 -29.18
N THR A 157 -0.49 18.42 -27.97
CA THR A 157 0.45 19.52 -27.71
C THR A 157 1.65 19.03 -26.91
N ILE A 158 2.79 18.83 -27.57
CA ILE A 158 4.08 18.67 -26.89
C ILE A 158 4.65 20.07 -26.69
N PRO A 159 4.85 20.55 -25.46
CA PRO A 159 5.53 21.82 -25.24
C PRO A 159 7.01 21.65 -25.55
N GLY A 160 7.50 22.33 -26.58
CA GLY A 160 8.94 22.45 -26.86
C GLY A 160 9.55 21.40 -27.80
N VAL A 161 8.74 20.71 -28.60
CA VAL A 161 9.18 20.03 -29.84
C VAL A 161 8.42 20.62 -31.02
#